data_AF-A0AAE0NK06-F1
#
_entry.id   AF-A0AAE0NK06-F1
#
_cell.length_a   1.000
_cell.length_b   1.000
_cell.length_c   1.000
_cell.angle_alpha   90.00
_cell.angle_beta   90.00
_cell.angle_gamma   90.00
#
_symmetry.space_group_name_H-M   'P 1'
#
loop_
_entity.id
_entity.type
_entity.pdbx_description
1 polymer ?
#
loop_
_entity_poly.entity_id
_entity_poly.type
_entity_poly.pdbx_seq_one_letter_code
_entity_poly.pdbx_strand_id
1 'polypeptide(L)'
;MSAASSSPAPSPQAASAGAKSSRVCLNCRRKKKRCDKALPSCGRCTYSLQACQHEDDVVLPPGSSSSQGPIRFEPFLGHHVSPTLTFASSAGDPVLEHFASQQLAPRWNALNQALFAPMDSAEDIHSFAFRCLSEIVGGQRHVDYVASHYFLGVNTWFTVVERESFNRQLEDLWTTPSAETCALILSMRLITREPDQNNPGGMGDSLYLSVKTTLSVIQTKIPLSIPLLQAELLVAMYEFSHSMSQQAYMTVGRCFQMSKAFNWHYKPFWSEERQRLNPRDLKLFSILWWAIVYVDCLIHVGYQDQKYPMHTSGLGSDFWIPFPEAFDQYLPGSLMIGFQGGPIDANIDQIDTMVWPEASSAWYMSNVLHQLTAPSPVSPVDRNTLSGAITQHTLQVMERNWKMGDRTGSVGTNFIALMKLNQPGLLAGFPTDNAQPIETIRSVIKSVYSTALNNAASTSRLSNGGVSPCGAFALYYASLLLISHGDGVLEDEGWLQKVEVLKKSLEWFSARWKLADKYLESLNIALTARLAATH
;
A
#
# COMPACT_ATOMS: atom_id res chain seq x y z
N MET A 1 68.29 5.46 29.64
CA MET A 1 68.10 6.15 28.35
C MET A 1 67.36 5.20 27.43
N SER A 2 66.19 5.44 26.86
CA SER A 2 65.05 6.34 27.10
C SER A 2 63.86 5.64 26.45
N ALA A 3 62.67 5.78 27.06
CA ALA A 3 61.45 5.10 26.68
C ALA A 3 60.94 5.47 25.28
N ALA A 4 60.31 4.50 24.61
CA ALA A 4 59.59 4.68 23.36
C ALA A 4 58.28 5.45 23.59
N SER A 5 58.07 6.53 22.83
CA SER A 5 56.85 7.33 22.80
C SER A 5 55.97 6.95 21.61
N SER A 6 54.76 6.48 21.91
CA SER A 6 53.65 6.31 20.97
C SER A 6 52.70 7.50 21.07
N SER A 7 52.37 8.12 19.93
CA SER A 7 51.44 9.26 19.85
C SER A 7 49.97 8.79 19.89
N PRO A 8 49.05 9.53 20.55
CA PRO A 8 47.65 9.14 20.66
C PRO A 8 46.78 9.64 19.49
N ALA A 9 45.71 8.90 19.24
CA ALA A 9 44.66 9.10 18.24
C ALA A 9 43.83 10.39 18.45
N PRO A 10 43.20 10.95 17.38
CA PRO A 10 42.40 12.15 17.49
C PRO A 10 41.00 11.89 18.08
N SER A 11 40.58 12.78 18.98
CA SER A 11 39.27 12.83 19.64
C SER A 11 38.11 13.09 18.65
N PRO A 12 36.92 12.51 18.86
CA PRO A 12 35.74 12.79 18.03
C PRO A 12 35.12 14.16 18.34
N GLN A 13 34.90 14.96 17.29
CA GLN A 13 34.22 16.24 17.34
C GLN A 13 32.71 16.07 17.59
N ALA A 14 32.15 16.95 18.41
CA ALA A 14 30.78 16.92 18.92
C ALA A 14 29.73 17.17 17.82
N ALA A 15 28.77 16.24 17.71
CA ALA A 15 27.55 16.41 16.92
C ALA A 15 26.57 17.35 17.63
N SER A 16 25.95 18.26 16.89
CA SER A 16 24.94 19.20 17.37
C SER A 16 23.68 18.48 17.86
N ALA A 17 23.42 18.56 19.17
CA ALA A 17 22.29 17.92 19.82
C ALA A 17 21.00 18.71 19.59
N GLY A 18 19.95 18.06 19.06
CA GLY A 18 18.60 18.60 19.02
C GLY A 18 18.08 18.96 20.42
N ALA A 19 17.16 19.92 20.51
CA ALA A 19 16.63 20.43 21.76
C ALA A 19 16.00 19.32 22.62
N LYS A 20 16.50 19.17 23.85
CA LYS A 20 15.99 18.21 24.85
C LYS A 20 15.49 18.96 26.07
N SER A 21 14.32 18.56 26.58
CA SER A 21 13.83 19.02 27.87
C SER A 21 14.73 18.48 29.00
N SER A 22 14.94 19.28 30.04
CA SER A 22 15.65 18.83 31.24
C SER A 22 14.87 17.74 32.00
N ARG A 23 13.53 17.75 31.89
CA ARG A 23 12.61 16.86 32.62
C ARG A 23 11.94 15.85 31.69
N VAL A 24 11.60 14.70 32.26
CA VAL A 24 10.73 13.70 31.62
C VAL A 24 9.34 14.31 31.46
N CYS A 25 8.69 14.16 30.31
CA CYS A 25 7.34 14.69 30.10
C CYS A 25 6.34 14.10 31.11
N LEU A 26 5.29 14.85 31.42
CA LEU A 26 4.28 14.50 32.43
C LEU A 26 3.64 13.13 32.15
N ASN A 27 3.46 12.78 30.89
CA ASN A 27 2.81 11.54 30.49
C ASN A 27 3.71 10.31 30.70
N CYS A 28 4.98 10.38 30.30
CA CYS A 28 5.95 9.32 30.58
C CYS A 28 6.27 9.22 32.07
N ARG A 29 6.27 10.34 32.80
CA ARG A 29 6.42 10.38 34.26
C ARG A 29 5.26 9.64 34.93
N ARG A 30 4.01 9.94 34.57
CA ARG A 30 2.80 9.29 35.10
C ARG A 30 2.78 7.79 34.81
N LYS A 31 3.16 7.38 33.60
CA LYS A 31 3.15 5.96 33.18
C LYS A 31 4.41 5.18 33.63
N LYS A 32 5.37 5.82 34.32
CA LYS A 32 6.67 5.24 34.71
C LYS A 32 7.42 4.58 33.54
N LYS A 33 7.44 5.24 32.37
CA LYS A 33 8.06 4.73 31.15
C LYS A 33 9.26 5.59 30.71
N ARG A 34 10.20 4.97 29.97
CA ARG A 34 11.37 5.66 29.40
C ARG A 34 10.92 6.78 28.45
N CYS A 35 11.51 7.96 28.63
CA CYS A 35 11.29 9.18 27.85
C CYS A 35 12.65 9.63 27.30
N ASP A 36 12.72 9.88 26.00
CA ASP A 36 13.88 10.44 25.31
C ASP A 36 14.02 11.97 25.51
N LYS A 37 13.01 12.61 26.11
CA LYS A 37 12.95 14.05 26.44
C LYS A 37 13.12 14.97 25.23
N ALA A 38 12.88 14.46 24.03
CA ALA A 38 12.87 15.29 22.83
C ALA A 38 11.78 16.37 22.94
N LEU A 39 12.11 17.61 22.57
CA LEU A 39 11.15 18.69 22.42
C LEU A 39 10.68 18.78 20.96
N PRO A 40 9.42 19.16 20.71
CA PRO A 40 8.34 19.48 21.67
C PRO A 40 7.63 18.25 22.25
N SER A 41 7.87 17.05 21.70
CA SER A 41 7.26 15.80 22.15
C SER A 41 8.25 14.65 22.16
N CYS A 42 8.24 13.87 23.24
CA CYS A 42 9.07 12.68 23.39
C CYS A 42 8.59 11.57 22.43
N GLY A 43 9.50 10.79 21.84
CA GLY A 43 9.17 9.78 20.83
C GLY A 43 8.16 8.73 21.30
N ARG A 44 8.08 8.48 22.61
CA ARG A 44 7.06 7.58 23.18
C ARG A 44 5.65 8.18 23.18
N CYS A 45 5.52 9.46 23.48
CA CYS A 45 4.22 10.14 23.43
C CYS A 45 3.75 10.30 21.98
N THR A 46 4.69 10.60 21.07
CA THR A 46 4.46 10.57 19.63
C THR A 46 3.97 9.22 19.14
N TYR A 47 4.61 8.15 19.62
CA TYR A 47 4.25 6.78 19.24
C TYR A 47 2.91 6.33 19.81
N SER A 48 2.57 6.75 21.03
CA SER A 48 1.35 6.31 21.71
C SER A 48 0.13 7.18 21.44
N LEU A 49 0.25 8.22 20.59
CA LEU A 49 -0.82 9.18 20.29
C LEU A 49 -1.35 9.86 21.56
N GLN A 50 -0.45 10.32 22.43
CA GLN A 50 -0.83 10.96 23.68
C GLN A 50 -0.13 12.30 23.83
N ALA A 51 -0.82 13.29 24.40
CA ALA A 51 -0.25 14.60 24.65
C ALA A 51 1.07 14.51 25.45
N CYS A 52 2.10 15.20 24.96
CA CYS A 52 3.40 15.28 25.60
C CYS A 52 3.57 16.68 26.19
N GLN A 53 3.37 16.80 27.50
CA GLN A 53 3.50 18.07 28.20
C GLN A 53 4.78 18.09 29.04
N HIS A 54 5.54 19.18 28.92
CA HIS A 54 6.66 19.51 29.79
C HIS A 54 6.21 20.65 30.74
N GLU A 55 6.79 20.76 31.94
CA GLU A 55 6.30 21.68 32.97
C GLU A 55 6.48 23.18 32.64
N ASP A 56 7.12 23.52 31.51
CA ASP A 56 7.52 24.89 31.17
C ASP A 56 6.53 25.65 30.25
N ASP A 57 5.40 25.06 29.82
CA ASP A 57 4.52 25.60 28.75
C ASP A 57 3.32 26.45 29.24
N VAL A 58 3.42 27.21 30.33
CA VAL A 58 2.29 28.07 30.80
C VAL A 58 2.48 29.54 30.42
N VAL A 59 2.00 29.99 29.26
CA VAL A 59 1.66 31.42 29.00
C VAL A 59 0.49 31.58 28.00
N LEU A 60 -0.45 32.47 28.34
CA LEU A 60 -1.69 32.88 27.63
C LEU A 60 -1.46 33.85 26.42
N PRO A 61 -2.44 34.02 25.50
CA PRO A 61 -2.23 34.59 24.15
C PRO A 61 -2.45 36.12 24.07
N PRO A 62 -1.98 36.78 22.99
CA PRO A 62 -2.94 37.36 22.03
C PRO A 62 -2.46 37.47 20.56
N GLY A 63 -3.43 37.60 19.63
CA GLY A 63 -3.27 38.43 18.41
C GLY A 63 -3.41 37.74 17.06
N SER A 64 -4.51 38.01 16.37
CA SER A 64 -4.98 37.49 15.07
C SER A 64 -4.17 37.87 13.80
N SER A 65 -4.28 37.01 12.77
CA SER A 65 -4.41 37.23 11.30
C SER A 65 -3.42 36.35 10.50
N SER A 66 -3.74 35.67 9.39
CA SER A 66 -4.74 35.84 8.33
C SER A 66 -5.03 34.49 7.65
N SER A 67 -6.30 34.20 7.36
CA SER A 67 -6.80 32.90 6.88
C SER A 67 -6.79 32.78 5.36
N GLN A 68 -6.11 31.76 4.81
CA GLN A 68 -6.47 31.18 3.51
C GLN A 68 -7.55 30.10 3.75
N GLY A 69 -8.56 30.05 2.88
CA GLY A 69 -9.76 29.23 3.09
C GLY A 69 -9.49 27.72 3.18
N PRO A 70 -10.40 26.96 3.83
CA PRO A 70 -10.20 25.52 4.08
C PRO A 70 -10.18 24.71 2.78
N ILE A 71 -9.16 23.86 2.62
CA ILE A 71 -9.03 22.91 1.51
C ILE A 71 -10.09 21.81 1.67
N ARG A 72 -10.90 21.55 0.62
CA ARG A 72 -11.99 20.58 0.66
C ARG A 72 -11.74 19.43 -0.33
N PHE A 73 -11.54 18.22 0.18
CA PHE A 73 -11.65 17.00 -0.62
C PHE A 73 -13.14 16.67 -0.77
N GLU A 74 -13.68 16.67 -2.00
CA GLU A 74 -15.03 16.19 -2.25
C GLU A 74 -15.11 14.66 -2.13
N PRO A 75 -16.30 14.07 -1.88
CA PRO A 75 -16.48 12.62 -1.76
C PRO A 75 -15.96 11.85 -2.98
N PHE A 76 -14.90 11.04 -2.79
CA PHE A 76 -14.26 10.28 -3.86
C PHE A 76 -15.19 9.26 -4.54
N LEU A 77 -16.11 8.65 -3.79
CA LEU A 77 -17.01 7.61 -4.31
C LEU A 77 -18.33 8.16 -4.89
N GLY A 78 -18.42 9.45 -5.23
CA GLY A 78 -19.71 10.11 -5.44
C GLY A 78 -20.04 10.71 -6.82
N HIS A 79 -19.08 10.91 -7.74
CA HIS A 79 -19.29 11.88 -8.84
C HIS A 79 -19.13 11.39 -10.29
N HIS A 80 -19.00 10.08 -10.56
CA HIS A 80 -18.93 9.57 -11.94
C HIS A 80 -19.98 8.51 -12.29
N VAL A 81 -21.21 8.69 -11.82
CA VAL A 81 -22.37 8.09 -12.50
C VAL A 81 -22.78 9.04 -13.64
N SER A 82 -22.12 8.93 -14.79
CA SER A 82 -22.72 9.42 -16.04
C SER A 82 -23.75 8.39 -16.52
N PRO A 83 -25.03 8.77 -16.69
CA PRO A 83 -26.06 7.87 -17.18
C PRO A 83 -25.99 7.77 -18.71
N THR A 84 -24.92 7.19 -19.26
CA THR A 84 -24.85 6.89 -20.70
C THR A 84 -24.13 5.59 -21.02
N LEU A 85 -24.29 4.60 -20.15
CA LEU A 85 -24.41 3.23 -20.62
C LEU A 85 -25.76 2.76 -20.15
N THR A 86 -26.76 2.79 -21.05
CA THR A 86 -27.77 1.75 -21.03
C THR A 86 -26.99 0.45 -21.04
N PHE A 87 -26.75 -0.10 -19.84
CA PHE A 87 -26.64 -1.53 -19.70
C PHE A 87 -27.85 -2.04 -20.44
N ALA A 88 -27.64 -2.62 -21.62
CA ALA A 88 -28.44 -3.77 -21.93
C ALA A 88 -28.32 -4.61 -20.67
N SER A 89 -29.42 -4.76 -19.92
CA SER A 89 -29.62 -5.96 -19.14
C SER A 89 -29.44 -7.08 -20.16
N SER A 90 -28.19 -7.51 -20.36
CA SER A 90 -27.93 -8.86 -20.78
C SER A 90 -28.63 -9.66 -19.72
N ALA A 91 -29.82 -10.15 -20.07
CA ALA A 91 -30.38 -11.33 -19.45
C ALA A 91 -29.18 -12.22 -19.14
N GLY A 92 -28.94 -12.47 -17.84
CA GLY A 92 -27.73 -13.12 -17.37
C GLY A 92 -27.42 -14.29 -18.29
N ASP A 93 -26.20 -14.31 -18.83
CA ASP A 93 -25.77 -15.46 -19.61
C ASP A 93 -25.94 -16.66 -18.68
N PRO A 94 -26.89 -17.57 -18.95
CA PRO A 94 -27.25 -18.62 -18.00
C PRO A 94 -26.06 -19.54 -17.74
N VAL A 95 -25.03 -19.51 -18.59
CA VAL A 95 -23.75 -20.18 -18.38
C VAL A 95 -22.95 -19.54 -17.24
N LEU A 96 -22.89 -18.20 -17.16
CA LEU A 96 -22.10 -17.44 -16.19
C LEU A 96 -22.69 -17.50 -14.77
N GLU A 97 -24.02 -17.41 -14.65
CA GLU A 97 -24.73 -17.64 -13.38
C GLU A 97 -24.67 -19.12 -12.95
N HIS A 98 -24.65 -20.06 -13.90
CA HIS A 98 -24.50 -21.48 -13.60
C HIS A 98 -23.11 -21.84 -13.09
N PHE A 99 -22.05 -21.18 -13.56
CA PHE A 99 -20.68 -21.35 -13.02
C PHE A 99 -20.49 -20.70 -11.65
N ALA A 100 -21.12 -19.54 -11.39
CA ALA A 100 -21.11 -18.92 -10.07
C ALA A 100 -21.94 -19.71 -9.02
N SER A 101 -23.01 -20.38 -9.46
CA SER A 101 -23.88 -21.20 -8.60
C SER A 101 -23.47 -22.67 -8.49
N GLN A 102 -22.63 -23.19 -9.38
CA GLN A 102 -21.88 -24.43 -9.18
C GLN A 102 -20.79 -24.18 -8.13
N GLN A 103 -21.23 -24.12 -6.87
CA GLN A 103 -20.37 -24.26 -5.72
C GLN A 103 -19.47 -25.47 -5.92
N LEU A 104 -18.21 -25.20 -6.22
CA LEU A 104 -17.11 -26.14 -6.18
C LEU A 104 -17.22 -26.88 -4.85
N ALA A 105 -17.59 -28.16 -4.89
CA ALA A 105 -17.48 -29.02 -3.73
C ALA A 105 -16.04 -28.88 -3.17
N PRO A 106 -15.85 -28.72 -1.85
CA PRO A 106 -14.56 -28.40 -1.27
C PRO A 106 -13.62 -29.62 -1.31
N ARG A 107 -12.99 -29.89 -2.46
CA ARG A 107 -11.84 -30.81 -2.56
C ARG A 107 -10.53 -30.16 -2.08
N TRP A 108 -10.59 -28.89 -1.68
CA TRP A 108 -9.42 -28.02 -1.42
C TRP A 108 -8.83 -28.14 -0.01
N ASN A 109 -9.45 -28.94 0.88
CA ASN A 109 -9.03 -29.03 2.29
C ASN A 109 -7.87 -30.00 2.56
N ALA A 110 -7.35 -30.69 1.54
CA ALA A 110 -6.13 -31.47 1.65
C ALA A 110 -5.01 -30.79 0.86
N LEU A 111 -3.89 -30.47 1.52
CA LEU A 111 -2.62 -30.26 0.82
C LEU A 111 -2.41 -31.44 -0.12
N ASN A 112 -2.41 -31.20 -1.44
CA ASN A 112 -2.21 -32.30 -2.38
C ASN A 112 -0.79 -32.85 -2.15
N GLN A 113 -0.69 -34.05 -1.57
CA GLN A 113 0.60 -34.70 -1.30
C GLN A 113 1.43 -34.86 -2.57
N ALA A 114 0.78 -34.93 -3.75
CA ALA A 114 1.45 -34.98 -5.05
C ALA A 114 2.23 -33.69 -5.40
N LEU A 115 1.91 -32.54 -4.81
CA LEU A 115 2.70 -31.30 -4.96
C LEU A 115 4.01 -31.36 -4.17
N PHE A 116 4.08 -32.23 -3.16
CA PHE A 116 5.26 -32.47 -2.32
C PHE A 116 5.96 -33.79 -2.65
N ALA A 117 5.46 -34.53 -3.64
CA ALA A 117 6.18 -35.67 -4.17
C ALA A 117 7.50 -35.16 -4.79
N PRO A 118 8.61 -35.91 -4.66
CA PRO A 118 9.84 -35.57 -5.36
C PRO A 118 9.53 -35.41 -6.85
N MET A 119 9.96 -34.29 -7.45
CA MET A 119 9.97 -34.19 -8.91
C MET A 119 10.75 -35.40 -9.41
N ASP A 120 10.15 -36.17 -10.33
CA ASP A 120 10.91 -37.21 -11.00
C ASP A 120 12.12 -36.54 -11.66
N SER A 121 13.29 -37.16 -11.58
CA SER A 121 14.53 -36.65 -12.18
C SER A 121 14.41 -36.36 -13.68
N ALA A 122 13.39 -36.93 -14.34
CA ALA A 122 13.05 -36.72 -15.74
C ALA A 122 11.92 -35.69 -16.01
N GLU A 123 11.19 -35.21 -14.99
CA GLU A 123 10.13 -34.21 -15.18
C GLU A 123 10.76 -32.81 -15.36
N ASP A 124 10.51 -32.19 -16.51
CA ASP A 124 10.92 -30.80 -16.75
C ASP A 124 10.08 -29.81 -15.93
N ILE A 125 10.70 -28.71 -15.50
CA ILE A 125 10.09 -27.73 -14.60
C ILE A 125 8.84 -27.06 -15.20
N HIS A 126 8.79 -26.92 -16.53
CA HIS A 126 7.61 -26.38 -17.21
C HIS A 126 6.42 -27.34 -17.13
N SER A 127 6.67 -28.64 -17.27
CA SER A 127 5.64 -29.68 -17.13
C SER A 127 5.13 -29.78 -15.69
N PHE A 128 6.04 -29.73 -14.71
CA PHE A 128 5.69 -29.66 -13.29
C PHE A 128 4.78 -28.46 -13.00
N ALA A 129 5.18 -27.25 -13.42
CA ALA A 129 4.43 -26.03 -13.16
C ALA A 129 3.04 -26.04 -13.82
N PHE A 130 2.94 -26.56 -15.04
CA PHE A 130 1.68 -26.69 -15.77
C PHE A 130 0.74 -27.73 -15.13
N ARG A 131 1.28 -28.84 -14.62
CA ARG A 131 0.52 -29.82 -13.84
C ARG A 131 -0.01 -29.20 -12.54
N CYS A 132 0.81 -28.48 -11.78
CA CYS A 132 0.39 -27.74 -10.60
C CYS A 132 -0.73 -26.72 -10.93
N LEU A 133 -0.59 -25.97 -12.02
CA LEU A 133 -1.62 -25.07 -12.50
C LEU A 133 -2.93 -25.80 -12.82
N SER A 134 -2.85 -26.91 -13.55
CA SER A 134 -4.01 -27.71 -13.94
C SER A 134 -4.72 -28.33 -12.74
N GLU A 135 -3.98 -28.76 -11.71
CA GLU A 135 -4.52 -29.30 -10.46
C GLU A 135 -5.19 -28.21 -9.60
N ILE A 136 -4.59 -27.02 -9.51
CA ILE A 136 -5.05 -25.94 -8.63
C ILE A 136 -6.17 -25.11 -9.26
N VAL A 137 -6.06 -24.78 -10.55
CA VAL A 137 -6.97 -23.87 -11.26
C VAL A 137 -7.92 -24.64 -12.17
N GLY A 138 -7.45 -25.70 -12.83
CA GLY A 138 -8.21 -26.45 -13.83
C GLY A 138 -7.78 -26.13 -15.26
N GLY A 139 -8.63 -26.46 -16.23
CA GLY A 139 -8.35 -26.26 -17.66
C GLY A 139 -8.50 -24.81 -18.14
N GLN A 140 -8.34 -24.60 -19.45
CA GLN A 140 -8.28 -23.29 -20.12
C GLN A 140 -9.32 -22.28 -19.67
N ARG A 141 -10.61 -22.65 -19.67
CA ARG A 141 -11.69 -21.74 -19.26
C ARG A 141 -11.53 -21.20 -17.83
N HIS A 142 -11.01 -22.01 -16.91
CA HIS A 142 -10.79 -21.58 -15.53
C HIS A 142 -9.59 -20.64 -15.42
N VAL A 143 -8.54 -20.88 -16.20
CA VAL A 143 -7.37 -19.99 -16.29
C VAL A 143 -7.78 -18.63 -16.88
N ASP A 144 -8.56 -18.63 -17.96
CA ASP A 144 -9.08 -17.40 -18.58
C ASP A 144 -9.96 -16.61 -17.61
N TYR A 145 -10.76 -17.31 -16.79
CA TYR A 145 -11.55 -16.70 -15.72
C TYR A 145 -10.67 -16.05 -14.66
N VAL A 146 -9.63 -16.74 -14.17
CA VAL A 146 -8.69 -16.18 -13.19
C VAL A 146 -8.01 -14.93 -13.73
N ALA A 147 -7.50 -14.98 -14.97
CA ALA A 147 -6.88 -13.84 -15.62
C ALA A 147 -7.85 -12.66 -15.73
N SER A 148 -9.05 -12.91 -16.25
CA SER A 148 -10.09 -11.89 -16.41
C SER A 148 -10.46 -11.25 -15.07
N HIS A 149 -10.66 -12.06 -14.04
CA HIS A 149 -11.00 -11.59 -12.70
C HIS A 149 -9.86 -10.79 -12.06
N TYR A 150 -8.60 -11.17 -12.27
CA TYR A 150 -7.43 -10.38 -11.84
C TYR A 150 -7.38 -8.99 -12.49
N PHE A 151 -7.54 -8.93 -13.82
CA PHE A 151 -7.47 -7.66 -14.55
C PHE A 151 -8.65 -6.72 -14.26
N LEU A 152 -9.84 -7.27 -14.00
CA LEU A 152 -11.01 -6.48 -13.60
C LEU A 152 -10.99 -6.05 -12.13
N GLY A 153 -10.20 -6.73 -11.30
CA GLY A 153 -10.12 -6.51 -9.86
C GLY A 153 -8.81 -5.87 -9.43
N VAL A 154 -7.85 -6.70 -9.01
CA VAL A 154 -6.61 -6.29 -8.35
C VAL A 154 -5.73 -5.40 -9.24
N ASN A 155 -5.65 -5.68 -10.55
CA ASN A 155 -4.79 -4.92 -11.46
C ASN A 155 -5.23 -3.45 -11.64
N THR A 156 -6.43 -3.09 -11.20
CA THR A 156 -6.97 -1.71 -11.30
C THR A 156 -6.30 -0.74 -10.32
N TRP A 157 -5.75 -1.24 -9.22
CA TRP A 157 -5.06 -0.45 -8.19
C TRP A 157 -3.66 -0.98 -7.84
N PHE A 158 -3.31 -2.20 -8.28
CA PHE A 158 -1.97 -2.78 -8.17
C PHE A 158 -1.50 -3.28 -9.54
N THR A 159 -1.34 -2.34 -10.46
CA THR A 159 -1.05 -2.58 -11.88
C THR A 159 0.40 -3.01 -12.12
N VAL A 160 0.72 -4.27 -11.79
CA VAL A 160 2.07 -4.83 -11.95
C VAL A 160 2.21 -5.72 -13.19
N VAL A 161 1.11 -6.02 -13.90
CA VAL A 161 1.11 -6.85 -15.12
C VAL A 161 0.42 -6.11 -16.27
N GLU A 162 1.07 -6.11 -17.44
CA GLU A 162 0.49 -5.63 -18.71
C GLU A 162 -0.42 -6.71 -19.30
N ARG A 163 -1.69 -6.38 -19.54
CA ARG A 163 -2.70 -7.35 -19.99
C ARG A 163 -2.42 -7.89 -21.39
N GLU A 164 -2.06 -7.05 -22.35
CA GLU A 164 -1.87 -7.47 -23.73
C GLU A 164 -0.68 -8.44 -23.87
N SER A 165 0.44 -8.14 -23.21
CA SER A 165 1.60 -9.04 -23.18
C SER A 165 1.27 -10.35 -22.48
N PHE A 166 0.55 -10.29 -21.36
CA PHE A 166 0.11 -11.49 -20.64
C PHE A 166 -0.85 -12.35 -21.47
N ASN A 167 -1.82 -11.76 -22.18
CA ASN A 167 -2.77 -12.52 -23.01
C ASN A 167 -2.05 -13.31 -24.10
N ARG A 168 -1.03 -12.73 -24.74
CA ARG A 168 -0.18 -13.46 -25.71
C ARG A 168 0.52 -14.66 -25.07
N GLN A 169 1.10 -14.47 -23.88
CA GLN A 169 1.72 -15.57 -23.12
C GLN A 169 0.71 -16.65 -22.71
N LEU A 170 -0.54 -16.25 -22.44
CA LEU A 170 -1.61 -17.17 -22.06
C LEU A 170 -2.08 -18.02 -23.24
N GLU A 171 -2.13 -17.46 -24.46
CA GLU A 171 -2.41 -18.21 -25.69
C GLU A 171 -1.33 -19.28 -25.93
N ASP A 172 -0.06 -18.90 -25.80
CA ASP A 172 1.09 -19.81 -25.98
C ASP A 172 1.21 -20.89 -24.89
N LEU A 173 0.61 -20.67 -23.71
CA LEU A 173 0.74 -21.57 -22.56
C LEU A 173 0.26 -23.01 -22.85
N TRP A 174 -0.77 -23.15 -23.68
CA TRP A 174 -1.40 -24.44 -23.96
C TRP A 174 -0.66 -25.26 -25.00
N THR A 175 0.18 -24.63 -25.82
CA THR A 175 1.04 -25.28 -26.81
C THR A 175 2.46 -25.46 -26.30
N THR A 176 2.98 -24.46 -25.58
CA THR A 176 4.31 -24.41 -25.01
C THR A 176 4.27 -23.91 -23.56
N PRO A 177 4.13 -24.82 -22.57
CA PRO A 177 3.99 -24.41 -21.18
C PRO A 177 5.20 -23.61 -20.65
N SER A 178 4.92 -22.49 -19.97
CA SER A 178 5.93 -21.69 -19.28
C SER A 178 5.75 -21.80 -17.76
N ALA A 179 6.80 -22.21 -17.05
CA ALA A 179 6.79 -22.27 -15.59
C ALA A 179 6.53 -20.89 -14.96
N GLU A 180 7.09 -19.84 -15.57
CA GLU A 180 6.98 -18.46 -15.11
C GLU A 180 5.55 -17.93 -15.27
N THR A 181 4.91 -18.22 -16.41
CA THR A 181 3.50 -17.87 -16.66
C THR A 181 2.57 -18.65 -15.75
N CYS A 182 2.84 -19.94 -15.51
CA CYS A 182 2.08 -20.75 -14.54
C CYS A 182 2.17 -20.16 -13.13
N ALA A 183 3.38 -19.79 -12.68
CA ALA A 183 3.60 -19.17 -11.38
C ALA A 183 2.82 -17.84 -11.25
N LEU A 184 2.83 -17.02 -12.31
CA LEU A 184 2.11 -15.76 -12.32
C LEU A 184 0.59 -15.98 -12.23
N ILE A 185 0.02 -16.93 -12.99
CA ILE A 185 -1.42 -17.28 -12.93
C ILE A 185 -1.80 -17.80 -11.54
N LEU A 186 -0.96 -18.65 -10.94
CA LEU A 186 -1.17 -19.16 -9.58
C LEU A 186 -1.17 -18.03 -8.54
N SER A 187 -0.27 -17.05 -8.68
CA SER A 187 -0.27 -15.85 -7.83
C SER A 187 -1.48 -14.95 -8.09
N MET A 188 -1.93 -14.81 -9.33
CA MET A 188 -3.19 -14.11 -9.67
C MET A 188 -4.38 -14.82 -9.00
N ARG A 189 -4.45 -16.15 -9.05
CA ARG A 189 -5.49 -16.94 -8.37
C ARG A 189 -5.47 -16.72 -6.85
N LEU A 190 -4.27 -16.65 -6.26
CA LEU A 190 -4.11 -16.44 -4.82
C LEU A 190 -4.64 -15.07 -4.37
N ILE A 191 -4.20 -13.98 -5.00
CA ILE A 191 -4.62 -12.62 -4.60
C ILE A 191 -6.08 -12.32 -4.92
N THR A 192 -6.62 -12.98 -5.95
CA THR A 192 -8.02 -12.82 -6.33
C THR A 192 -8.99 -13.70 -5.56
N ARG A 193 -8.49 -14.70 -4.80
CA ARG A 193 -9.29 -15.65 -4.01
C ARG A 193 -10.42 -14.94 -3.25
N GLU A 194 -11.63 -15.47 -3.41
CA GLU A 194 -12.76 -15.09 -2.59
C GLU A 194 -12.64 -15.78 -1.21
N PRO A 195 -13.00 -15.07 -0.13
CA PRO A 195 -13.06 -15.68 1.20
C PRO A 195 -14.04 -16.84 1.19
N ASP A 196 -13.64 -17.94 1.82
CA ASP A 196 -14.52 -19.07 2.02
C ASP A 196 -15.57 -18.71 3.08
N GLN A 197 -16.83 -18.54 2.64
CA GLN A 197 -17.95 -18.21 3.53
C GLN A 197 -18.23 -19.31 4.56
N ASN A 198 -17.81 -20.56 4.29
CA ASN A 198 -18.01 -21.70 5.18
C ASN A 198 -16.89 -21.86 6.22
N ASN A 199 -15.75 -21.18 6.03
CA ASN A 199 -14.63 -21.18 6.97
C ASN A 199 -14.28 -19.74 7.38
N PRO A 200 -15.03 -19.15 8.32
CA PRO A 200 -14.73 -17.82 8.86
C PRO A 200 -13.37 -17.73 9.57
N GLY A 201 -12.74 -18.88 9.91
CA GLY A 201 -11.37 -18.99 10.43
C GLY A 201 -10.26 -18.82 9.38
N GLY A 202 -10.61 -18.88 8.09
CA GLY A 202 -10.03 -18.01 7.09
C GLY A 202 -9.19 -18.63 5.97
N MET A 203 -8.71 -17.75 5.09
CA MET A 203 -7.78 -17.99 3.97
C MET A 203 -6.40 -18.61 4.32
N GLY A 204 -6.25 -19.21 5.50
CA GLY A 204 -5.04 -19.92 5.94
C GLY A 204 -5.04 -21.38 5.48
N ASP A 205 -5.33 -21.63 4.19
CA ASP A 205 -5.51 -22.98 3.64
C ASP A 205 -4.45 -23.34 2.58
N SER A 206 -4.46 -24.64 2.23
CA SER A 206 -3.67 -25.34 1.21
C SER A 206 -3.24 -24.49 0.01
N LEU A 207 -4.10 -23.65 -0.57
CA LEU A 207 -3.79 -22.84 -1.76
C LEU A 207 -2.56 -21.95 -1.56
N TYR A 208 -2.49 -21.20 -0.46
CA TYR A 208 -1.34 -20.32 -0.20
C TYR A 208 -0.04 -21.13 -0.13
N LEU A 209 -0.07 -22.26 0.60
CA LEU A 209 1.08 -23.15 0.72
C LEU A 209 1.44 -23.81 -0.62
N SER A 210 0.46 -24.26 -1.40
CA SER A 210 0.65 -24.84 -2.74
C SER A 210 1.29 -23.82 -3.70
N VAL A 211 0.82 -22.58 -3.70
CA VAL A 211 1.39 -21.51 -4.52
C VAL A 211 2.83 -21.20 -4.07
N LYS A 212 3.08 -21.02 -2.76
CA LYS A 212 4.44 -20.77 -2.23
C LYS A 212 5.40 -21.92 -2.54
N THR A 213 4.98 -23.17 -2.36
CA THR A 213 5.79 -24.35 -2.66
C THR A 213 6.11 -24.40 -4.15
N THR A 214 5.10 -24.26 -5.01
CA THR A 214 5.27 -24.29 -6.47
C THR A 214 6.20 -23.18 -6.95
N LEU A 215 5.97 -21.94 -6.49
CA LEU A 215 6.82 -20.79 -6.81
C LEU A 215 8.27 -21.00 -6.35
N SER A 216 8.45 -21.53 -5.13
CA SER A 216 9.79 -21.80 -4.59
C SER A 216 10.54 -22.84 -5.43
N VAL A 217 9.88 -23.94 -5.82
CA VAL A 217 10.46 -24.98 -6.68
C VAL A 217 10.85 -24.41 -8.04
N ILE A 218 9.96 -23.64 -8.68
CA ILE A 218 10.22 -22.98 -9.96
C ILE A 218 11.46 -22.08 -9.88
N GLN A 219 11.56 -21.25 -8.84
CA GLN A 219 12.69 -20.35 -8.63
C GLN A 219 14.01 -21.06 -8.33
N THR A 220 14.00 -22.35 -7.96
CA THR A 220 15.25 -23.14 -7.82
C THR A 220 15.82 -23.61 -9.15
N LYS A 221 15.00 -23.67 -10.21
CA LYS A 221 15.36 -24.23 -11.51
C LYS A 221 15.38 -23.18 -12.63
N ILE A 222 14.55 -22.15 -12.52
CA ILE A 222 14.42 -21.08 -13.51
C ILE A 222 15.25 -19.86 -13.06
N PRO A 223 16.04 -19.25 -13.96
CA PRO A 223 16.73 -17.98 -13.69
C PRO A 223 15.76 -16.87 -13.28
N LEU A 224 16.27 -15.83 -12.62
CA LEU A 224 15.46 -14.68 -12.25
C LEU A 224 14.85 -14.00 -13.48
N SER A 225 13.57 -13.64 -13.39
CA SER A 225 12.84 -13.02 -14.48
C SER A 225 11.74 -12.08 -13.99
N ILE A 226 11.19 -11.31 -14.93
CA ILE A 226 10.13 -10.33 -14.67
C ILE A 226 8.80 -10.99 -14.24
N PRO A 227 8.30 -12.07 -14.89
CA PRO A 227 7.08 -12.72 -14.42
C PRO A 227 7.22 -13.33 -13.03
N LEU A 228 8.40 -13.85 -12.66
CA LEU A 228 8.66 -14.32 -11.30
C LEU A 228 8.68 -13.18 -10.28
N LEU A 229 9.18 -11.99 -10.64
CA LEU A 229 9.10 -10.80 -9.77
C LEU A 229 7.64 -10.35 -9.60
N GLN A 230 6.87 -10.33 -10.68
CA GLN A 230 5.44 -10.03 -10.63
C GLN A 230 4.69 -11.03 -9.75
N ALA A 231 4.98 -12.32 -9.89
CA ALA A 231 4.38 -13.38 -9.07
C ALA A 231 4.71 -13.20 -7.58
N GLU A 232 5.96 -12.88 -7.22
CA GLU A 232 6.38 -12.60 -5.84
C GLU A 232 5.71 -11.33 -5.27
N LEU A 233 5.58 -10.27 -6.08
CA LEU A 233 4.88 -9.04 -5.67
C LEU A 233 3.40 -9.29 -5.35
N LEU A 234 2.71 -10.08 -6.17
CA LEU A 234 1.31 -10.47 -5.91
C LEU A 234 1.19 -11.30 -4.62
N VAL A 235 2.12 -12.22 -4.37
CA VAL A 235 2.18 -13.00 -3.13
C VAL A 235 2.45 -12.10 -1.92
N ALA A 236 3.39 -11.16 -2.02
CA ALA A 236 3.67 -10.21 -0.95
C ALA A 236 2.45 -9.34 -0.61
N MET A 237 1.73 -8.88 -1.63
CA MET A 237 0.50 -8.11 -1.46
C MET A 237 -0.61 -8.95 -0.81
N TYR A 238 -0.71 -10.24 -1.14
CA TYR A 238 -1.61 -11.17 -0.47
C TYR A 238 -1.24 -11.34 1.01
N GLU A 239 0.02 -11.63 1.31
CA GLU A 239 0.51 -11.82 2.68
C GLU A 239 0.27 -10.57 3.54
N PHE A 240 0.46 -9.38 2.98
CA PHE A 240 0.10 -8.11 3.65
C PHE A 240 -1.39 -8.03 3.95
N SER A 241 -2.24 -8.25 2.94
CA SER A 241 -3.69 -8.11 3.05
C SER A 241 -4.33 -9.11 4.04
N HIS A 242 -3.61 -10.20 4.33
CA HIS A 242 -4.03 -11.26 5.23
C HIS A 242 -3.36 -11.23 6.59
N SER A 243 -2.64 -10.15 6.89
CA SER A 243 -1.99 -9.92 8.18
C SER A 243 -0.88 -10.93 8.53
N MET A 244 -0.13 -11.36 7.51
CA MET A 244 1.03 -12.24 7.62
C MET A 244 2.32 -11.39 7.59
N SER A 245 2.55 -10.62 8.65
CA SER A 245 3.58 -9.56 8.71
C SER A 245 5.00 -10.05 8.36
N GLN A 246 5.42 -11.16 8.96
CA GLN A 246 6.76 -11.71 8.74
C GLN A 246 6.91 -12.22 7.30
N GLN A 247 5.91 -12.92 6.78
CA GLN A 247 5.93 -13.48 5.44
C GLN A 247 5.99 -12.35 4.41
N ALA A 248 5.09 -11.37 4.53
CA ALA A 248 5.06 -10.21 3.65
C ALA A 248 6.41 -9.48 3.63
N TYR A 249 7.02 -9.28 4.81
CA TYR A 249 8.33 -8.65 4.92
C TYR A 249 9.43 -9.43 4.19
N MET A 250 9.47 -10.76 4.36
CA MET A 250 10.45 -11.62 3.69
C MET A 250 10.24 -11.66 2.17
N THR A 251 8.99 -11.74 1.72
CA THR A 251 8.65 -11.79 0.29
C THR A 251 8.95 -10.48 -0.42
N VAL A 252 8.62 -9.32 0.16
CA VAL A 252 9.05 -8.01 -0.37
C VAL A 252 10.57 -7.89 -0.38
N GLY A 253 11.25 -8.40 0.66
CA GLY A 253 12.70 -8.47 0.69
C GLY A 253 13.28 -9.25 -0.49
N ARG A 254 12.67 -10.38 -0.87
CA ARG A 254 13.05 -11.13 -2.08
C ARG A 254 12.86 -10.29 -3.34
N CYS A 255 11.71 -9.61 -3.49
CA CYS A 255 11.45 -8.72 -4.62
C CYS A 255 12.54 -7.64 -4.74
N PHE A 256 12.93 -7.05 -3.60
CA PHE A 256 14.01 -6.07 -3.55
C PHE A 256 15.36 -6.67 -3.96
N GLN A 257 15.70 -7.89 -3.52
CA GLN A 257 16.93 -8.56 -3.95
C GLN A 257 16.91 -8.91 -5.45
N MET A 258 15.76 -9.30 -6.01
CA MET A 258 15.60 -9.50 -7.46
C MET A 258 15.87 -8.21 -8.22
N SER A 259 15.33 -7.07 -7.77
CA SER A 259 15.61 -5.76 -8.39
C SER A 259 17.11 -5.42 -8.40
N LYS A 260 17.83 -5.81 -7.34
CA LYS A 260 19.28 -5.64 -7.27
C LYS A 260 19.99 -6.54 -8.27
N ALA A 261 19.59 -7.80 -8.37
CA ALA A 261 20.15 -8.75 -9.33
C ALA A 261 19.90 -8.33 -10.79
N PHE A 262 18.79 -7.65 -11.08
CA PHE A 262 18.52 -7.01 -12.37
C PHE A 262 19.33 -5.72 -12.61
N ASN A 263 20.19 -5.32 -11.66
CA ASN A 263 20.98 -4.09 -11.67
C ASN A 263 20.16 -2.80 -11.63
N TRP A 264 18.90 -2.84 -11.15
CA TRP A 264 18.08 -1.63 -11.07
C TRP A 264 18.64 -0.62 -10.08
N HIS A 265 19.39 -1.06 -9.06
CA HIS A 265 20.12 -0.22 -8.11
C HIS A 265 21.31 0.56 -8.72
N TYR A 266 21.64 0.34 -10.00
CA TYR A 266 22.77 0.96 -10.68
C TYR A 266 22.31 2.10 -11.58
N LYS A 267 22.79 3.33 -11.33
CA LYS A 267 22.33 4.53 -12.06
C LYS A 267 22.45 4.42 -13.60
N PRO A 268 23.56 3.89 -14.17
CA PRO A 268 23.67 3.70 -15.63
C PRO A 268 22.67 2.72 -16.24
N PHE A 269 22.01 1.87 -15.45
CA PHE A 269 20.90 1.04 -15.95
C PHE A 269 19.74 1.91 -16.47
N TRP A 270 19.54 3.08 -15.85
CA TRP A 270 18.49 4.04 -16.20
C TRP A 270 19.02 5.17 -17.11
N SER A 271 20.11 4.94 -17.85
CA SER A 271 20.69 5.95 -18.73
C SER A 271 19.72 6.38 -19.83
N GLU A 272 19.80 7.64 -20.25
CA GLU A 272 18.96 8.18 -21.33
C GLU A 272 19.06 7.36 -22.63
N GLU A 273 20.25 6.82 -22.93
CA GLU A 273 20.47 5.91 -24.07
C GLU A 273 19.56 4.67 -23.99
N ARG A 274 19.51 4.00 -22.83
CA ARG A 274 18.63 2.84 -22.63
C ARG A 274 17.16 3.25 -22.66
N GLN A 275 16.83 4.43 -22.14
CA GLN A 275 15.47 4.98 -22.20
C GLN A 275 14.98 5.13 -23.64
N ARG A 276 15.85 5.56 -24.57
CA ARG A 276 15.51 5.65 -25.99
C ARG A 276 15.44 4.28 -26.69
N LEU A 277 16.31 3.34 -26.31
CA LEU A 277 16.38 2.02 -26.94
C LEU A 277 15.24 1.08 -26.51
N ASN A 278 14.93 1.04 -25.20
CA ASN A 278 13.96 0.11 -24.61
C ASN A 278 12.99 0.83 -23.64
N PRO A 279 12.23 1.84 -24.10
CA PRO A 279 11.35 2.61 -23.23
C PRO A 279 10.24 1.79 -22.58
N ARG A 280 9.66 0.82 -23.30
CA ARG A 280 8.60 -0.06 -22.78
C ARG A 280 9.06 -0.90 -21.59
N ASP A 281 10.19 -1.58 -21.76
CA ASP A 281 10.75 -2.44 -20.71
C ASP A 281 11.15 -1.62 -19.48
N LEU A 282 11.81 -0.48 -19.68
CA LEU A 282 12.20 0.39 -18.57
C LEU A 282 10.99 1.00 -17.85
N LYS A 283 9.92 1.34 -18.57
CA LYS A 283 8.66 1.78 -17.95
C LYS A 283 8.10 0.68 -17.04
N LEU A 284 8.02 -0.56 -17.52
CA LEU A 284 7.60 -1.71 -16.70
C LEU A 284 8.51 -1.91 -15.48
N PHE A 285 9.83 -1.82 -15.64
CA PHE A 285 10.78 -1.98 -14.54
C PHE A 285 10.61 -0.87 -13.48
N SER A 286 10.33 0.35 -13.92
CA SER A 286 10.00 1.47 -13.02
C SER A 286 8.72 1.18 -12.24
N ILE A 287 7.65 0.72 -12.90
CA ILE A 287 6.39 0.34 -12.24
C ILE A 287 6.63 -0.73 -11.17
N LEU A 288 7.38 -1.79 -11.52
CA LEU A 288 7.68 -2.87 -10.58
C LEU A 288 8.53 -2.40 -9.41
N TRP A 289 9.51 -1.52 -9.67
CA TRP A 289 10.30 -0.90 -8.60
C TRP A 289 9.41 -0.15 -7.61
N TRP A 290 8.58 0.74 -8.12
CA TRP A 290 7.72 1.54 -7.27
C TRP A 290 6.61 0.70 -6.61
N ALA A 291 6.21 -0.42 -7.19
CA ALA A 291 5.36 -1.41 -6.53
C ALA A 291 6.06 -2.08 -5.34
N ILE A 292 7.37 -2.37 -5.43
CA ILE A 292 8.18 -2.82 -4.28
C ILE A 292 8.14 -1.77 -3.18
N VAL A 293 8.42 -0.50 -3.51
CA VAL A 293 8.38 0.63 -2.55
C VAL A 293 6.99 0.75 -1.92
N TYR A 294 5.93 0.63 -2.73
CA TYR A 294 4.55 0.70 -2.29
C TYR A 294 4.24 -0.35 -1.21
N VAL A 295 4.53 -1.63 -1.47
CA VAL A 295 4.25 -2.71 -0.51
C VAL A 295 5.16 -2.59 0.71
N ASP A 296 6.43 -2.22 0.57
CA ASP A 296 7.35 -2.01 1.71
C ASP A 296 6.86 -0.90 2.65
N CYS A 297 6.38 0.21 2.08
CA CYS A 297 5.73 1.29 2.85
C CYS A 297 4.47 0.80 3.58
N LEU A 298 3.61 0.05 2.88
CA LEU A 298 2.38 -0.48 3.46
C LEU A 298 2.67 -1.41 4.64
N ILE A 299 3.64 -2.32 4.52
CA ILE A 299 4.07 -3.20 5.62
C ILE A 299 4.54 -2.36 6.81
N HIS A 300 5.33 -1.32 6.57
CA HIS A 300 5.88 -0.47 7.62
C HIS A 300 4.79 0.30 8.39
N VAL A 301 3.73 0.79 7.72
CA VAL A 301 2.63 1.49 8.39
C VAL A 301 1.58 0.54 8.95
N GLY A 302 1.33 -0.57 8.27
CA GLY A 302 0.19 -1.45 8.50
C GLY A 302 0.32 -2.36 9.72
N TYR A 303 1.53 -2.56 10.25
CA TYR A 303 1.77 -3.43 11.41
C TYR A 303 2.31 -2.64 12.61
N GLN A 304 1.52 -2.57 13.69
CA GLN A 304 1.89 -1.82 14.90
C GLN A 304 2.83 -2.61 15.84
N ASP A 305 2.63 -3.92 15.93
CA ASP A 305 3.31 -4.75 16.93
C ASP A 305 4.72 -5.18 16.50
N GLN A 306 4.98 -5.22 15.19
CA GLN A 306 6.23 -5.72 14.63
C GLN A 306 6.80 -4.73 13.62
N LYS A 307 7.77 -3.93 14.09
CA LYS A 307 8.41 -2.91 13.27
C LYS A 307 9.61 -3.47 12.53
N TYR A 308 9.39 -3.84 11.29
CA TYR A 308 10.48 -4.15 10.38
C TYR A 308 11.05 -2.85 9.77
N PRO A 309 12.39 -2.75 9.61
CA PRO A 309 12.97 -1.67 8.83
C PRO A 309 12.60 -1.85 7.36
N MET A 310 12.26 -0.75 6.67
CA MET A 310 12.00 -0.79 5.23
C MET A 310 13.26 -1.24 4.49
N HIS A 311 13.09 -2.13 3.52
CA HIS A 311 14.17 -2.62 2.65
C HIS A 311 14.72 -1.51 1.77
N THR A 312 13.86 -0.60 1.32
CA THR A 312 14.24 0.48 0.40
C THR A 312 14.99 1.62 1.09
N SER A 313 15.03 1.65 2.43
CA SER A 313 15.68 2.73 3.17
C SER A 313 17.20 2.80 3.05
N GLY A 314 17.84 1.74 2.54
CA GLY A 314 19.30 1.66 2.39
C GLY A 314 19.85 2.22 1.08
N LEU A 315 19.01 2.75 0.19
CA LEU A 315 19.45 3.36 -1.06
C LEU A 315 19.92 4.79 -0.75
N GLY A 316 21.13 5.15 -1.20
CA GLY A 316 21.67 6.48 -0.96
C GLY A 316 20.75 7.59 -1.49
N SER A 317 20.78 8.76 -0.85
CA SER A 317 19.96 9.94 -1.21
C SER A 317 20.07 10.36 -2.68
N ASP A 318 21.18 10.00 -3.33
CA ASP A 318 21.53 10.41 -4.69
C ASP A 318 21.08 9.39 -5.76
N PHE A 319 20.51 8.25 -5.32
CA PHE A 319 20.02 7.20 -6.20
C PHE A 319 18.50 7.32 -6.39
N TRP A 320 18.10 7.65 -7.61
CA TRP A 320 16.71 7.89 -8.00
C TRP A 320 16.32 7.04 -9.21
N ILE A 321 15.22 6.30 -9.09
CA ILE A 321 14.62 5.57 -10.21
C ILE A 321 13.57 6.47 -10.87
N PRO A 322 13.61 6.69 -12.19
CA PRO A 322 12.63 7.54 -12.88
C PRO A 322 11.21 7.04 -12.64
N PHE A 323 10.24 7.96 -12.57
CA PHE A 323 8.82 7.59 -12.54
C PHE A 323 8.39 6.98 -13.90
N PRO A 324 7.35 6.12 -13.92
CA PRO A 324 6.88 5.48 -15.16
C PRO A 324 6.55 6.46 -16.29
N GLU A 325 6.00 7.61 -15.94
CA GLU A 325 5.61 8.65 -16.90
C GLU A 325 6.82 9.34 -17.55
N ALA A 326 8.02 9.23 -16.97
CA ALA A 326 9.24 9.81 -17.54
C ALA A 326 9.66 9.11 -18.85
N PHE A 327 9.19 7.88 -19.09
CA PHE A 327 9.48 7.12 -20.29
C PHE A 327 8.49 7.40 -21.43
N ASP A 328 7.35 8.05 -21.14
CA ASP A 328 6.29 8.32 -22.12
C ASP A 328 6.81 9.13 -23.31
N GLN A 329 7.71 10.09 -23.07
CA GLN A 329 8.32 10.92 -24.12
C GLN A 329 9.07 10.12 -25.21
N TYR A 330 9.47 8.88 -24.92
CA TYR A 330 10.17 7.99 -25.85
C TYR A 330 9.25 6.95 -26.50
N LEU A 331 7.97 6.91 -26.11
CA LEU A 331 6.99 5.96 -26.62
C LEU A 331 6.26 6.53 -27.86
N PRO A 332 5.96 5.68 -28.87
CA PRO A 332 5.35 6.13 -30.13
C PRO A 332 3.98 6.84 -29.98
N GLY A 333 3.28 6.63 -28.86
CA GLY A 333 1.95 7.17 -28.57
C GLY A 333 1.91 8.53 -27.85
N SER A 334 3.05 9.07 -27.42
CA SER A 334 3.10 10.26 -26.53
C SER A 334 2.50 11.54 -27.15
N LEU A 335 2.48 11.64 -28.48
CA LEU A 335 1.97 12.82 -29.20
C LEU A 335 0.43 12.89 -29.25
N MET A 336 -0.28 11.80 -28.94
CA MET A 336 -1.75 11.72 -29.05
C MET A 336 -2.49 12.04 -27.74
N ILE A 337 -1.82 11.93 -26.59
CA ILE A 337 -2.42 12.14 -25.26
C ILE A 337 -2.69 13.65 -25.00
N GLY A 338 -1.94 14.54 -25.64
CA GLY A 338 -2.06 15.99 -25.46
C GLY A 338 -3.20 16.69 -26.21
N PHE A 339 -3.84 16.04 -27.19
CA PHE A 339 -4.82 16.68 -28.08
C PHE A 339 -6.25 16.15 -28.00
N GLN A 340 -6.49 15.01 -27.34
CA GLN A 340 -7.83 14.46 -27.19
C GLN A 340 -8.25 14.49 -25.72
N GLY A 341 -9.21 15.35 -25.38
CA GLY A 341 -9.88 15.38 -24.09
C GLY A 341 -10.77 14.16 -23.83
N GLY A 342 -10.29 12.96 -24.16
CA GLY A 342 -10.91 11.67 -23.80
C GLY A 342 -10.32 11.12 -22.48
N PRO A 343 -10.93 10.08 -21.89
CA PRO A 343 -10.38 9.42 -20.70
C PRO A 343 -8.99 8.85 -21.04
N ILE A 344 -7.95 9.38 -20.39
CA ILE A 344 -6.55 8.99 -20.61
C ILE A 344 -6.31 7.51 -20.23
N ASP A 345 -7.21 6.92 -19.43
CA ASP A 345 -7.12 5.57 -18.88
C ASP A 345 -7.73 4.47 -19.77
N ALA A 346 -7.90 4.71 -21.08
CA ALA A 346 -8.50 3.74 -21.99
C ALA A 346 -7.69 2.43 -22.14
N ASN A 347 -6.40 2.43 -21.80
CA ASN A 347 -5.46 1.32 -22.03
C ASN A 347 -4.55 1.04 -20.81
N ILE A 348 -5.11 0.58 -19.69
CA ILE A 348 -4.30 -0.15 -18.68
C ILE A 348 -3.77 -1.48 -19.27
N ASP A 349 -4.31 -1.89 -20.41
CA ASP A 349 -3.95 -3.13 -21.08
C ASP A 349 -2.57 -3.07 -21.75
N GLN A 350 -2.06 -1.86 -22.03
CA GLN A 350 -0.78 -1.61 -22.73
C GLN A 350 0.13 -0.67 -21.95
N ILE A 351 1.41 -1.02 -21.84
CA ILE A 351 2.45 -0.21 -21.16
C ILE A 351 2.53 1.20 -21.76
N ASP A 352 2.37 1.34 -23.07
CA ASP A 352 2.62 2.59 -23.80
C ASP A 352 1.75 3.77 -23.32
N THR A 353 0.55 3.46 -22.85
CA THR A 353 -0.47 4.42 -22.43
C THR A 353 -0.81 4.33 -20.95
N MET A 354 -0.23 3.36 -20.25
CA MET A 354 -0.51 3.11 -18.84
C MET A 354 0.01 4.25 -17.96
N VAL A 355 -0.86 4.81 -17.13
CA VAL A 355 -0.52 5.80 -16.10
C VAL A 355 -0.58 5.12 -14.74
N TRP A 356 0.40 5.34 -13.88
CA TRP A 356 0.50 4.63 -12.60
C TRP A 356 0.75 5.60 -11.43
N PRO A 357 -0.30 6.34 -10.99
CA PRO A 357 -0.20 7.35 -9.93
C PRO A 357 0.25 6.79 -8.57
N GLU A 358 0.15 5.47 -8.39
CA GLU A 358 0.66 4.75 -7.24
C GLU A 358 2.18 4.90 -7.08
N ALA A 359 2.94 5.15 -8.15
CA ALA A 359 4.38 5.45 -8.03
C ALA A 359 4.63 6.72 -7.24
N SER A 360 3.96 7.82 -7.62
CA SER A 360 4.08 9.09 -6.91
C SER A 360 3.58 8.95 -5.47
N SER A 361 2.46 8.24 -5.25
CA SER A 361 1.94 7.95 -3.91
C SER A 361 2.91 7.15 -3.04
N ALA A 362 3.57 6.12 -3.60
CA ALA A 362 4.57 5.31 -2.93
C ALA A 362 5.81 6.15 -2.57
N TRP A 363 6.25 7.01 -3.49
CA TRP A 363 7.35 7.94 -3.23
C TRP A 363 7.03 8.91 -2.09
N TYR A 364 5.87 9.56 -2.14
CA TYR A 364 5.42 10.47 -1.09
C TYR A 364 5.36 9.75 0.26
N MET A 365 4.77 8.55 0.32
CA MET A 365 4.73 7.75 1.54
C MET A 365 6.14 7.44 2.04
N SER A 366 7.03 6.95 1.18
CA SER A 366 8.42 6.63 1.54
C SER A 366 9.13 7.86 2.13
N ASN A 367 8.98 9.03 1.54
CA ASN A 367 9.54 10.28 2.09
C ASN A 367 8.97 10.64 3.46
N VAL A 368 7.65 10.52 3.64
CA VAL A 368 7.01 10.75 4.94
C VAL A 368 7.60 9.80 5.98
N LEU A 369 7.75 8.51 5.66
CA LEU A 369 8.32 7.53 6.59
C LEU A 369 9.79 7.78 6.91
N HIS A 370 10.59 8.19 5.93
CA HIS A 370 11.97 8.61 6.15
C HIS A 370 12.07 9.83 7.07
N GLN A 371 11.23 10.84 6.84
CA GLN A 371 11.18 12.03 7.67
C GLN A 371 10.75 11.73 9.11
N LEU A 372 9.81 10.80 9.30
CA LEU A 372 9.33 10.39 10.63
C LEU A 372 10.33 9.51 11.40
N THR A 373 11.27 8.87 10.69
CA THR A 373 12.33 8.04 11.29
C THR A 373 13.64 8.80 11.48
N ALA A 374 13.79 9.97 10.85
CA ALA A 374 14.96 10.82 11.00
C ALA A 374 15.12 11.34 12.44
N PRO A 375 16.37 11.46 12.94
CA PRO A 375 16.64 11.92 14.31
C PRO A 375 16.34 13.41 14.54
N SER A 376 16.25 14.20 13.47
CA SER A 376 15.92 15.62 13.54
C SER A 376 14.43 15.84 13.25
N PRO A 377 13.74 16.71 14.02
CA PRO A 377 12.35 17.03 13.74
C PRO A 377 12.23 17.71 12.37
N VAL A 378 11.20 17.33 11.62
CA VAL A 378 10.90 17.90 10.30
C VAL A 378 10.57 19.38 10.47
N SER A 379 11.19 20.24 9.65
CA SER A 379 10.84 21.66 9.60
C SER A 379 9.35 21.83 9.24
N PRO A 380 8.61 22.72 9.91
CA PRO A 380 7.22 23.01 9.54
C PRO A 380 7.06 23.39 8.06
N VAL A 381 8.05 24.07 7.48
CA VAL A 381 8.04 24.49 6.05
C VAL A 381 8.13 23.28 5.12
N ASP A 382 9.10 22.38 5.36
CA ASP A 382 9.30 21.18 4.54
C ASP A 382 8.08 20.25 4.62
N ARG A 383 7.53 20.12 5.83
CA ARG A 383 6.31 19.36 6.06
C ARG A 383 5.11 19.95 5.34
N ASN A 384 4.88 21.26 5.43
CA ASN A 384 3.75 21.93 4.76
C ASN A 384 3.89 21.84 3.23
N THR A 385 5.10 21.99 2.70
CA THR A 385 5.40 21.82 1.28
C THR A 385 5.08 20.41 0.81
N LEU A 386 5.55 19.38 1.53
CA LEU A 386 5.26 17.99 1.23
C LEU A 386 3.77 17.67 1.35
N SER A 387 3.10 18.17 2.40
CA SER A 387 1.65 18.01 2.60
C SER A 387 0.84 18.63 1.46
N GLY A 388 1.25 19.82 0.97
CA GLY A 388 0.65 20.47 -0.19
C GLY A 388 0.82 19.66 -1.47
N ALA A 389 2.03 19.14 -1.72
CA ALA A 389 2.29 18.30 -2.89
C ALA A 389 1.46 17.00 -2.89
N ILE A 390 1.37 16.32 -1.74
CA ILE A 390 0.53 15.11 -1.60
C ILE A 390 -0.95 15.45 -1.81
N THR A 391 -1.41 16.58 -1.28
CA THR A 391 -2.80 17.06 -1.43
C THR A 391 -3.12 17.31 -2.90
N GLN A 392 -2.24 18.02 -3.62
CA GLN A 392 -2.42 18.31 -5.03
C GLN A 392 -2.44 17.02 -5.87
N HIS A 393 -1.50 16.10 -5.64
CA HIS A 393 -1.49 14.79 -6.31
C HIS A 393 -2.79 14.02 -6.02
N THR A 394 -3.28 14.04 -4.78
CA THR A 394 -4.53 13.38 -4.40
C THR A 394 -5.72 13.94 -5.17
N LEU A 395 -5.85 15.28 -5.25
CA LEU A 395 -6.93 15.91 -6.02
C LEU A 395 -6.83 15.56 -7.51
N GLN A 396 -5.63 15.59 -8.10
CA GLN A 396 -5.43 15.20 -9.50
C GLN A 396 -5.83 13.74 -9.77
N VAL A 397 -5.56 12.83 -8.84
CA VAL A 397 -6.00 11.43 -8.97
C VAL A 397 -7.51 11.32 -8.80
N MET A 398 -8.12 12.09 -7.90
CA MET A 398 -9.56 12.06 -7.63
C MET A 398 -10.41 12.69 -8.75
N GLU A 399 -9.91 13.74 -9.40
CA GLU A 399 -10.61 14.46 -10.48
C GLU A 399 -10.54 13.75 -11.84
N ARG A 400 -9.61 12.80 -12.00
CA ARG A 400 -9.42 12.06 -13.25
C ARG A 400 -10.48 10.97 -13.42
N ASN A 401 -10.98 10.85 -14.65
CA ASN A 401 -11.88 9.77 -15.07
C ASN A 401 -11.09 8.50 -15.42
N TRP A 402 -11.06 7.54 -14.49
CA TRP A 402 -10.40 6.23 -14.67
C TRP A 402 -11.37 5.20 -15.27
N LYS A 403 -10.93 4.39 -16.24
CA LYS A 403 -11.79 3.46 -17.00
C LYS A 403 -12.30 2.32 -16.13
N MET A 404 -11.44 1.81 -15.26
CA MET A 404 -11.72 0.65 -14.41
C MET A 404 -12.14 1.04 -12.98
N GLY A 405 -12.58 2.29 -12.82
CA GLY A 405 -12.97 2.87 -11.55
C GLY A 405 -11.79 3.47 -10.76
N ASP A 406 -12.12 3.91 -9.56
CA ASP A 406 -11.27 4.73 -8.70
C ASP A 406 -9.92 4.08 -8.35
N ARG A 407 -8.81 4.83 -8.49
CA ARG A 407 -7.44 4.44 -8.07
C ARG A 407 -7.30 4.41 -6.55
N THR A 408 -8.04 3.50 -5.91
CA THR A 408 -8.16 3.39 -4.45
C THR A 408 -6.82 3.14 -3.76
N GLY A 409 -5.87 2.48 -4.43
CA GLY A 409 -4.50 2.28 -3.94
C GLY A 409 -3.73 3.58 -3.77
N SER A 410 -3.79 4.48 -4.77
CA SER A 410 -3.11 5.78 -4.73
C SER A 410 -3.75 6.71 -3.69
N VAL A 411 -5.06 6.90 -3.73
CA VAL A 411 -5.79 7.81 -2.81
C VAL A 411 -5.66 7.34 -1.36
N GLY A 412 -5.84 6.04 -1.11
CA GLY A 412 -5.68 5.47 0.23
C GLY A 412 -4.29 5.70 0.80
N THR A 413 -3.25 5.45 0.01
CA THR A 413 -1.85 5.70 0.41
C THR A 413 -1.59 7.19 0.66
N ASN A 414 -2.10 8.09 -0.18
CA ASN A 414 -1.94 9.53 0.06
C ASN A 414 -2.62 9.99 1.36
N PHE A 415 -3.83 9.50 1.66
CA PHE A 415 -4.51 9.80 2.92
C PHE A 415 -3.72 9.32 4.13
N ILE A 416 -3.15 8.13 4.07
CA ILE A 416 -2.26 7.63 5.13
C ILE A 416 -1.05 8.54 5.29
N ALA A 417 -0.43 8.96 4.18
CA ALA A 417 0.76 9.81 4.19
C ALA A 417 0.46 11.19 4.80
N LEU A 418 -0.65 11.81 4.38
CA LEU A 418 -1.11 13.09 4.93
C LEU A 418 -1.39 13.02 6.42
N MET A 419 -2.09 11.98 6.88
CA MET A 419 -2.38 11.81 8.31
C MET A 419 -1.10 11.58 9.10
N LYS A 420 -0.18 10.72 8.64
CA LYS A 420 1.08 10.42 9.32
C LYS A 420 2.01 11.63 9.38
N LEU A 421 2.15 12.37 8.28
CA LEU A 421 2.99 13.56 8.18
C LEU A 421 2.51 14.68 9.11
N ASN A 422 1.20 14.85 9.25
CA ASN A 422 0.61 15.91 10.05
C ASN A 422 0.35 15.52 11.50
N GLN A 423 0.39 14.23 11.85
CA GLN A 423 0.16 13.72 13.21
C GLN A 423 1.01 14.42 14.29
N PRO A 424 2.32 14.67 14.11
CA PRO A 424 3.11 15.38 15.13
C PRO A 424 2.58 16.78 15.44
N GLY A 425 1.95 17.43 14.47
CA GLY A 425 1.31 18.75 14.65
C GLY A 425 0.13 18.71 15.62
N LEU A 426 -0.56 17.57 15.78
CA LEU A 426 -1.63 17.41 16.76
C LEU A 426 -1.11 17.33 18.20
N LEU A 427 0.16 16.97 18.38
CA LEU A 427 0.77 16.74 19.70
C LEU A 427 1.53 17.95 20.24
N ALA A 428 1.84 18.92 19.38
CA ALA A 428 2.71 20.06 19.69
C ALA A 428 2.06 21.14 20.57
N GLY A 429 0.83 20.95 21.07
CA GLY A 429 0.20 21.84 22.05
C GLY A 429 0.33 23.33 21.72
N PHE A 430 -0.21 23.74 20.56
CA PHE A 430 -0.30 25.10 19.99
C PHE A 430 0.71 26.19 20.44
N PRO A 431 1.25 26.88 19.42
CA PRO A 431 0.77 28.24 19.15
C PRO A 431 -0.15 28.21 17.93
N THR A 432 -1.19 29.04 17.97
CA THR A 432 -2.28 29.21 16.99
C THR A 432 -1.88 29.56 15.55
N ASP A 433 -0.59 29.63 15.22
CA ASP A 433 -0.10 30.14 13.93
C ASP A 433 0.04 29.06 12.83
N ASN A 434 -0.17 27.77 13.12
CA ASN A 434 -0.04 26.71 12.12
C ASN A 434 -1.16 25.67 12.22
N ALA A 435 -2.42 26.10 11.99
CA ALA A 435 -3.62 25.27 11.98
C ALA A 435 -3.70 24.27 10.80
N GLN A 436 -2.88 24.48 9.77
CA GLN A 436 -2.84 23.67 8.55
C GLN A 436 -2.77 22.13 8.76
N PRO A 437 -2.05 21.57 9.75
CA PRO A 437 -1.99 20.12 9.98
C PRO A 437 -3.30 19.55 10.49
N ILE A 438 -3.96 20.31 11.36
CA ILE A 438 -5.26 19.96 11.93
C ILE A 438 -6.31 20.01 10.83
N GLU A 439 -6.30 21.08 10.02
CA GLU A 439 -7.20 21.22 8.88
C GLU A 439 -6.98 20.12 7.83
N THR A 440 -5.73 19.77 7.54
CA THR A 440 -5.40 18.67 6.62
C THR A 440 -5.96 17.35 7.14
N ILE A 441 -5.73 17.03 8.42
CA ILE A 441 -6.24 15.79 9.04
C ILE A 441 -7.77 15.78 9.07
N ARG A 442 -8.42 16.88 9.47
CA ARG A 442 -9.89 17.01 9.44
C ARG A 442 -10.45 16.77 8.04
N SER A 443 -9.80 17.33 7.02
CA SER A 443 -10.23 17.21 5.61
C SER A 443 -10.08 15.78 5.10
N VAL A 444 -8.97 15.11 5.43
CA VAL A 444 -8.76 13.69 5.10
C VAL A 444 -9.79 12.82 5.83
N ILE A 445 -10.00 13.01 7.14
CA ILE A 445 -11.00 12.25 7.92
C ILE A 445 -12.40 12.44 7.33
N LYS A 446 -12.77 13.67 6.95
CA LYS A 446 -14.06 13.96 6.31
C LYS A 446 -14.22 13.20 5.00
N SER A 447 -13.18 13.16 4.17
CA SER A 447 -13.19 12.40 2.91
C SER A 447 -13.31 10.90 3.16
N VAL A 448 -12.52 10.36 4.10
CA VAL A 448 -12.55 8.93 4.48
C VAL A 448 -13.93 8.54 5.04
N TYR A 449 -14.53 9.39 5.87
CA TYR A 449 -15.89 9.20 6.39
C TYR A 449 -16.94 9.23 5.28
N SER A 450 -16.85 10.18 4.35
CA SER A 450 -17.79 10.25 3.23
C SER A 450 -17.69 9.04 2.31
N THR A 451 -16.49 8.51 2.10
CA THR A 451 -16.26 7.26 1.36
C THR A 451 -16.90 6.09 2.10
N ALA A 452 -16.69 5.99 3.43
CA ALA A 452 -17.25 4.91 4.26
C ALA A 452 -18.79 4.86 4.25
N LEU A 453 -19.46 6.00 4.17
CA LEU A 453 -20.93 6.05 4.06
C LEU A 453 -21.46 5.42 2.76
N ASN A 454 -20.65 5.37 1.71
CA ASN A 454 -21.04 4.87 0.38
C ASN A 454 -20.58 3.43 0.11
N ASN A 455 -20.10 2.70 1.12
CA ASN A 455 -19.57 1.34 0.96
C ASN A 455 -20.54 0.36 0.30
N ALA A 456 -21.85 0.48 0.58
CA ALA A 456 -22.87 -0.42 0.05
C ALA A 456 -22.84 -0.48 -1.49
N ALA A 457 -22.62 0.67 -2.15
CA ALA A 457 -22.51 0.76 -3.61
C ALA A 457 -21.25 0.07 -4.17
N SER A 458 -20.24 -0.17 -3.33
CA SER A 458 -18.96 -0.77 -3.71
C SER A 458 -18.83 -2.25 -3.33
N THR A 459 -19.88 -2.89 -2.82
CA THR A 459 -19.81 -4.28 -2.31
C THR A 459 -19.33 -5.27 -3.37
N SER A 460 -19.84 -5.17 -4.59
CA SER A 460 -19.39 -6.00 -5.73
C SER A 460 -17.94 -5.71 -6.14
N ARG A 461 -17.49 -4.46 -5.99
CA ARG A 461 -16.08 -4.11 -6.24
C ARG A 461 -15.17 -4.73 -5.19
N LEU A 462 -15.57 -4.72 -3.92
CA LEU A 462 -14.79 -5.39 -2.88
C LEU A 462 -14.74 -6.89 -3.11
N SER A 463 -15.87 -7.55 -3.38
CA SER A 463 -15.89 -8.99 -3.65
C SER A 463 -14.98 -9.37 -4.81
N ASN A 464 -14.93 -8.55 -5.87
CA ASN A 464 -14.07 -8.75 -7.03
C ASN A 464 -12.61 -8.31 -6.83
N GLY A 465 -12.24 -7.80 -5.65
CA GLY A 465 -10.87 -7.33 -5.37
C GLY A 465 -10.50 -5.99 -6.00
N GLY A 466 -11.48 -5.20 -6.44
CA GLY A 466 -11.30 -3.85 -7.00
C GLY A 466 -11.13 -2.72 -5.96
N VAL A 467 -10.98 -3.07 -4.68
CA VAL A 467 -10.76 -2.11 -3.58
C VAL A 467 -9.49 -2.48 -2.82
N SER A 468 -8.52 -1.55 -2.79
CA SER A 468 -7.21 -1.77 -2.18
C SER A 468 -7.27 -2.00 -0.66
N PRO A 469 -6.46 -2.93 -0.10
CA PRO A 469 -6.35 -3.15 1.34
C PRO A 469 -5.81 -1.94 2.11
N CYS A 470 -5.12 -0.99 1.47
CA CYS A 470 -4.62 0.21 2.16
C CYS A 470 -5.78 1.09 2.68
N GLY A 471 -6.96 1.01 2.06
CA GLY A 471 -8.18 1.69 2.53
C GLY A 471 -8.56 1.28 3.96
N ALA A 472 -8.39 0.01 4.31
CA ALA A 472 -8.62 -0.48 5.67
C ALA A 472 -7.69 0.21 6.68
N PHE A 473 -6.40 0.38 6.35
CA PHE A 473 -5.50 1.10 7.24
C PHE A 473 -5.84 2.60 7.35
N ALA A 474 -6.27 3.24 6.26
CA ALA A 474 -6.71 4.63 6.29
C ALA A 474 -7.93 4.81 7.24
N LEU A 475 -8.94 3.94 7.15
CA LEU A 475 -10.11 3.93 8.05
C LEU A 475 -9.70 3.74 9.51
N TYR A 476 -8.85 2.74 9.76
CA TYR A 476 -8.34 2.42 11.09
C TYR A 476 -7.57 3.59 11.70
N TYR A 477 -6.63 4.16 10.96
CA TYR A 477 -5.78 5.24 11.45
C TYR A 477 -6.57 6.55 11.66
N ALA A 478 -7.51 6.87 10.76
CA ALA A 478 -8.46 7.98 10.96
C ALA A 478 -9.27 7.78 12.26
N SER A 479 -9.73 6.56 12.52
CA SER A 479 -10.48 6.24 13.75
C SER A 479 -9.61 6.40 15.01
N LEU A 480 -8.35 5.99 14.97
CA LEU A 480 -7.42 6.19 16.09
C LEU A 480 -7.17 7.68 16.38
N LEU A 481 -7.04 8.51 15.34
CA LEU A 481 -6.89 9.95 15.49
C LEU A 481 -8.14 10.57 16.12
N LEU A 482 -9.33 10.17 15.68
CA LEU A 482 -10.61 10.61 16.28
C LEU A 482 -10.74 10.18 17.75
N ILE A 483 -10.41 8.93 18.09
CA ILE A 483 -10.47 8.44 19.47
C ILE A 483 -9.49 9.21 20.37
N SER A 484 -8.31 9.52 19.86
CA SER A 484 -7.23 10.13 20.65
C SER A 484 -7.35 11.66 20.76
N HIS A 485 -7.88 12.32 19.73
CA HIS A 485 -7.84 13.77 19.58
C HIS A 485 -9.16 14.43 19.15
N GLY A 486 -10.25 13.66 18.99
CA GLY A 486 -11.53 14.11 18.44
C GLY A 486 -12.14 15.31 19.15
N ASP A 487 -12.42 15.18 20.44
CA ASP A 487 -12.93 16.24 21.34
C ASP A 487 -11.86 17.24 21.80
N GLY A 488 -10.58 16.94 21.55
CA GLY A 488 -9.45 17.80 21.88
C GLY A 488 -9.06 18.69 20.71
N VAL A 489 -7.84 18.48 20.21
CA VAL A 489 -7.22 19.31 19.16
C VAL A 489 -7.98 19.28 17.83
N LEU A 490 -8.72 18.21 17.54
CA LEU A 490 -9.52 18.12 16.31
C LEU A 490 -10.89 18.77 16.44
N GLU A 491 -11.37 19.14 17.63
CA GLU A 491 -12.68 19.78 17.90
C GLU A 491 -13.82 19.22 17.02
N ASP A 492 -13.86 17.90 16.84
CA ASP A 492 -14.81 17.19 16.01
C ASP A 492 -15.96 16.68 16.87
N GLU A 493 -17.03 17.47 17.02
CA GLU A 493 -18.18 17.15 17.87
C GLU A 493 -18.83 15.79 17.53
N GLY A 494 -18.73 15.35 16.27
CA GLY A 494 -19.28 14.08 15.77
C GLY A 494 -18.29 12.92 15.76
N TRP A 495 -17.14 13.02 16.46
CA TRP A 495 -16.06 12.03 16.35
C TRP A 495 -16.51 10.59 16.67
N LEU A 496 -17.36 10.40 17.68
CA LEU A 496 -17.82 9.06 18.09
C LEU A 496 -18.70 8.43 17.01
N GLN A 497 -19.64 9.19 16.43
CA GLN A 497 -20.47 8.72 15.32
C GLN A 497 -19.63 8.36 14.10
N LYS A 498 -18.62 9.19 13.78
CA LYS A 498 -17.67 8.91 12.70
C LYS A 498 -16.94 7.60 12.96
N VAL A 499 -16.39 7.39 14.15
CA VAL A 499 -15.69 6.15 14.52
C VAL A 499 -16.60 4.93 14.35
N GLU A 500 -17.88 4.99 14.74
CA GLU A 500 -18.81 3.87 14.54
C GLU A 500 -19.08 3.56 13.06
N VAL A 501 -19.18 4.59 12.19
CA VAL A 501 -19.29 4.38 10.74
C VAL A 501 -18.01 3.78 10.16
N LEU A 502 -16.85 4.26 10.59
CA LEU A 502 -15.55 3.75 10.15
C LEU A 502 -15.32 2.29 10.60
N LYS A 503 -15.80 1.91 11.80
CA LYS A 503 -15.82 0.51 12.27
C LYS A 503 -16.66 -0.39 11.38
N LYS A 504 -17.90 -0.01 11.08
CA LYS A 504 -18.76 -0.76 10.13
C LYS A 504 -18.11 -0.89 8.75
N SER A 505 -17.39 0.15 8.32
CA SER A 505 -16.61 0.10 7.09
C SER A 505 -15.45 -0.90 7.16
N LEU A 506 -14.76 -1.01 8.30
CA LEU A 506 -13.75 -2.05 8.53
C LEU A 506 -14.34 -3.47 8.55
N GLU A 507 -15.53 -3.67 9.13
CA GLU A 507 -16.26 -4.95 9.06
C GLU A 507 -16.58 -5.32 7.61
N TRP A 508 -17.01 -4.33 6.80
CA TRP A 508 -17.20 -4.53 5.37
C TRP A 508 -15.89 -4.93 4.68
N PHE A 509 -14.77 -4.27 4.99
CA PHE A 509 -13.45 -4.62 4.46
C PHE A 509 -12.99 -6.02 4.88
N SER A 510 -13.31 -6.49 6.09
CA SER A 510 -12.89 -7.81 6.56
C SER A 510 -13.59 -8.96 5.86
N ALA A 511 -14.70 -8.69 5.17
CA ALA A 511 -15.29 -9.60 4.21
C ALA A 511 -14.35 -9.98 3.07
N ARG A 512 -13.20 -9.31 2.88
CA ARG A 512 -12.15 -9.73 1.95
C ARG A 512 -10.74 -9.71 2.53
N TRP A 513 -10.37 -8.67 3.25
CA TRP A 513 -9.01 -8.49 3.74
C TRP A 513 -8.95 -8.76 5.25
N LYS A 514 -8.39 -9.91 5.65
CA LYS A 514 -8.27 -10.26 7.09
C LYS A 514 -7.48 -9.25 7.92
N LEU A 515 -6.63 -8.44 7.28
CA LEU A 515 -5.94 -7.35 7.96
C LEU A 515 -6.93 -6.38 8.64
N ALA A 516 -8.13 -6.19 8.08
CA ALA A 516 -9.18 -5.37 8.67
C ALA A 516 -9.72 -5.94 9.99
N ASP A 517 -9.78 -7.26 10.18
CA ASP A 517 -10.19 -7.87 11.46
C ASP A 517 -9.23 -7.48 12.59
N LYS A 518 -7.92 -7.51 12.33
CA LYS A 518 -6.93 -7.09 13.33
C LYS A 518 -7.03 -5.60 13.66
N TYR A 519 -7.32 -4.76 12.67
CA TYR A 519 -7.56 -3.35 12.90
C TYR A 519 -8.82 -3.11 13.73
N LEU A 520 -9.87 -3.87 13.48
CA LEU A 520 -11.12 -3.77 14.22
C LEU A 520 -10.96 -4.20 15.69
N GLU A 521 -10.23 -5.29 15.95
CA GLU A 521 -9.89 -5.72 17.31
C GLU A 521 -9.11 -4.63 18.06
N SER A 522 -8.04 -4.12 17.46
CA SER A 522 -7.23 -3.03 18.04
C SER A 522 -8.06 -1.77 18.30
N LEU A 523 -8.95 -1.43 17.38
CA LEU A 523 -9.80 -0.25 17.48
C LEU A 523 -10.85 -0.38 18.59
N ASN A 524 -11.45 -1.56 18.76
CA ASN A 524 -12.39 -1.83 19.85
C ASN A 524 -11.73 -1.68 21.22
N ILE A 525 -10.49 -2.15 21.37
CA ILE A 525 -9.71 -1.99 22.60
C ILE A 525 -9.47 -0.49 22.88
N ALA A 526 -9.03 0.27 21.87
CA ALA A 526 -8.74 1.69 22.00
C ALA A 526 -10.00 2.51 22.36
N LEU A 527 -11.13 2.23 21.70
CA LEU A 527 -12.40 2.91 21.94
C LEU A 527 -12.94 2.62 23.34
N THR A 528 -12.93 1.35 23.75
CA THR A 528 -13.39 0.94 25.10
C THR A 528 -12.55 1.63 26.18
N ALA A 529 -11.23 1.67 26.00
CA ALA A 529 -10.34 2.36 26.94
C ALA A 529 -10.61 3.88 27.00
N ARG A 530 -10.95 4.52 25.88
CA ARG A 530 -11.30 5.95 25.83
C ARG A 530 -12.61 6.24 26.56
N LEU A 531 -13.66 5.45 26.31
CA LEU A 531 -14.97 5.60 26.95
C LEU A 531 -14.91 5.31 28.46
N ALA A 532 -14.11 4.34 28.88
CA ALA A 532 -13.89 4.07 30.30
C ALA A 532 -13.14 5.20 31.03
N ALA A 533 -12.33 6.00 30.32
CA ALA A 533 -11.59 7.12 30.90
C ALA A 533 -12.41 8.42 30.98
N THR A 534 -13.58 8.48 30.35
CA THR A 534 -14.52 9.62 30.41
C THR A 534 -15.57 9.48 31.51
N HIS A 535 -15.68 8.29 32.11
CA HIS A 535 -16.46 8.00 33.32
C HIS A 535 -15.53 8.02 34.54
#